data_AF-A0A2N1TSY7-F1
#
_entry.id   AF-A0A2N1TSY7-F1
#
_cell.length_a   1.000
_cell.length_b   1.000
_cell.length_c   1.000
_cell.angle_alpha   90.00
_cell.angle_beta   90.00
_cell.angle_gamma   90.00
#
_symmetry.space_group_name_H-M   'P 1'
#
loop_
_entity.id
_entity.type
_entity.pdbx_description
1 polymer ?
#
loop_
_entity_poly.entity_id
_entity_poly.type
_entity_poly.pdbx_seq_one_letter_code
_entity_poly.pdbx_strand_id
1 'polypeptide(L)'
;MSDQAPAFTDIEVERVSAPGNFENTRRYFITYFVENDGSKMQVFPSREEKLRDVDLILAQVVRAYLNDEYESQGKWMDEHVVEEANMGQILDLVGTDYLSKSWKSDRVNELRQYMHKYAKYLQLYTLHVYLDYKAGVNKYYSGLDIDPILLKLNEGNHPDVANFILVNYTDK
;
A
#
# COMPACT_ATOMS: atom_id res chain seq x y z
N MET A 1 9.59 -18.98 16.97
CA MET A 1 8.34 -18.52 16.37
C MET A 1 7.21 -19.23 17.08
N SER A 2 6.18 -18.52 17.51
CA SER A 2 5.03 -19.11 18.22
C SER A 2 4.11 -19.76 17.20
N ASP A 3 3.89 -21.08 17.29
CA ASP A 3 2.96 -21.87 16.46
C ASP A 3 1.48 -21.56 16.80
N GLN A 4 1.12 -20.28 16.88
CA GLN A 4 -0.24 -19.86 17.08
C GLN A 4 -0.92 -19.73 15.72
N ALA A 5 -2.06 -20.37 15.54
CA ALA A 5 -2.82 -20.30 14.29
C ALA A 5 -3.13 -18.83 13.91
N PRO A 6 -3.11 -18.48 12.61
CA PRO A 6 -3.48 -17.16 12.14
C PRO A 6 -4.88 -16.76 12.64
N ALA A 7 -5.07 -15.49 12.97
CA ALA A 7 -6.36 -14.98 13.49
C ALA A 7 -7.45 -14.89 12.39
N PHE A 8 -7.06 -15.07 11.14
CA PHE A 8 -7.90 -15.07 9.94
C PHE A 8 -7.32 -16.05 8.94
N THR A 9 -8.15 -16.61 8.07
CA THR A 9 -7.71 -17.55 7.02
C THR A 9 -7.85 -16.95 5.62
N ASP A 10 -8.57 -15.83 5.50
CA ASP A 10 -8.78 -15.14 4.25
C ASP A 10 -8.81 -13.61 4.44
N ILE A 11 -8.37 -12.88 3.42
CA ILE A 11 -8.32 -11.42 3.38
C ILE A 11 -8.99 -10.98 2.08
N GLU A 12 -9.98 -10.09 2.19
CA GLU A 12 -10.50 -9.37 1.03
C GLU A 12 -9.95 -7.94 0.99
N VAL A 13 -9.62 -7.49 -0.22
CA VAL A 13 -9.07 -6.17 -0.48
C VAL A 13 -9.98 -5.47 -1.48
N GLU A 14 -10.58 -4.36 -1.06
CA GLU A 14 -11.48 -3.56 -1.90
C GLU A 14 -10.88 -2.18 -2.17
N ARG A 15 -10.78 -1.81 -3.45
CA ARG A 15 -10.39 -0.45 -3.83
C ARG A 15 -11.50 0.54 -3.51
N VAL A 16 -11.15 1.59 -2.79
CA VAL A 16 -12.07 2.68 -2.42
C VAL A 16 -11.48 4.03 -2.79
N SER A 17 -12.33 5.06 -2.86
CA SER A 17 -11.87 6.42 -3.13
C SER A 17 -10.94 6.93 -2.03
N ALA A 18 -9.78 7.45 -2.45
CA ALA A 18 -8.91 8.20 -1.55
C ALA A 18 -9.61 9.50 -1.09
N PRO A 19 -9.40 9.95 0.15
CA PRO A 19 -9.87 11.26 0.59
C PRO A 19 -9.33 12.38 -0.32
N GLY A 20 -10.09 13.46 -0.51
CA GLY A 20 -9.71 14.55 -1.42
C GLY A 20 -8.44 15.32 -1.05
N ASN A 21 -7.85 15.04 0.13
CA ASN A 21 -6.57 15.57 0.57
C ASN A 21 -5.38 14.59 0.40
N PHE A 22 -5.64 13.39 -0.11
CA PHE A 22 -4.66 12.39 -0.50
C PHE A 22 -4.67 12.31 -2.04
N GLU A 23 -4.16 13.36 -2.67
CA GLU A 23 -4.05 13.41 -4.13
C GLU A 23 -3.10 12.30 -4.62
N ASN A 24 -3.34 11.80 -5.83
CA ASN A 24 -2.57 10.72 -6.45
C ASN A 24 -2.39 9.45 -5.57
N THR A 25 -3.39 9.12 -4.77
CA THR A 25 -3.34 7.98 -3.85
C THR A 25 -4.30 6.87 -4.31
N ARG A 26 -3.87 5.62 -4.25
CA ARG A 26 -4.75 4.44 -4.32
C ARG A 26 -5.01 3.95 -2.92
N ARG A 27 -6.30 3.76 -2.60
CA ARG A 27 -6.73 3.40 -1.27
C ARG A 27 -7.48 2.08 -1.31
N TYR A 28 -7.16 1.21 -0.36
CA TYR A 28 -7.78 -0.10 -0.22
C TYR A 28 -8.31 -0.27 1.19
N PHE A 29 -9.52 -0.83 1.30
CA PHE A 29 -10.00 -1.42 2.54
C PHE A 29 -9.61 -2.88 2.62
N ILE A 30 -9.24 -3.30 3.82
CA ILE A 30 -8.82 -4.66 4.13
C ILE A 30 -9.78 -5.22 5.16
N THR A 31 -10.42 -6.33 4.81
CA THR A 31 -11.37 -7.07 5.65
C THR A 31 -10.90 -8.51 5.83
N TYR A 32 -11.13 -9.05 7.02
CA TYR A 32 -10.61 -10.34 7.43
C TYR A 32 -11.73 -11.34 7.60
N PHE A 33 -11.49 -12.58 7.19
CA PHE A 33 -12.46 -13.66 7.28
C PHE A 33 -11.83 -14.93 7.82
N VAL A 34 -12.67 -15.76 8.46
CA VAL A 34 -12.37 -17.16 8.74
C VAL A 34 -13.31 -18.01 7.91
N GLU A 35 -12.74 -18.98 7.20
CA GLU A 35 -13.48 -19.98 6.44
C GLU A 35 -13.55 -21.28 7.24
N ASN A 36 -14.76 -21.65 7.67
CA ASN A 36 -15.03 -22.91 8.37
C ASN A 36 -16.20 -23.61 7.67
N ASP A 37 -16.00 -24.89 7.31
CA ASP A 37 -17.02 -25.75 6.67
C ASP A 37 -17.71 -25.11 5.45
N GLY A 38 -16.96 -24.38 4.63
CA GLY A 38 -17.46 -23.71 3.42
C GLY A 38 -18.25 -22.42 3.69
N SER A 39 -18.35 -21.99 4.95
CA SER A 39 -18.93 -20.70 5.33
C SER A 39 -17.83 -19.68 5.63
N LYS A 40 -17.96 -18.47 5.04
CA LYS A 40 -17.03 -17.37 5.21
C LYS A 40 -17.62 -16.35 6.19
N MET A 41 -16.99 -16.18 7.35
CA MET A 41 -17.44 -15.26 8.39
C MET A 41 -16.42 -14.13 8.59
N GLN A 42 -16.91 -12.89 8.57
CA GLN A 42 -16.06 -11.74 8.86
C GLN A 42 -15.60 -11.76 10.32
N VAL A 43 -14.31 -11.56 10.52
CA VAL A 43 -13.69 -11.46 11.84
C VAL A 43 -13.03 -10.10 12.02
N PHE A 44 -12.74 -9.75 13.27
CA PHE A 44 -12.10 -8.50 13.65
C PHE A 44 -10.88 -8.79 14.52
N PRO A 45 -9.76 -9.22 13.92
CA PRO A 45 -8.54 -9.53 14.65
C PRO A 45 -8.08 -8.32 15.46
N SER A 46 -7.44 -8.58 16.60
CA SER A 46 -6.76 -7.55 17.37
C SER A 46 -5.59 -6.96 16.58
N ARG A 47 -5.12 -5.79 17.01
CA ARG A 47 -3.96 -5.15 16.39
C ARG A 47 -2.70 -6.02 16.51
N GLU A 48 -2.53 -6.73 17.61
CA GLU A 48 -1.38 -7.61 17.86
C GLU A 48 -1.36 -8.80 16.89
N GLU A 49 -2.52 -9.41 16.66
CA GLU A 49 -2.67 -10.48 15.66
C GLU A 49 -2.38 -9.98 14.24
N LYS A 50 -2.89 -8.79 13.88
CA LYS A 50 -2.60 -8.16 12.58
C LYS A 50 -1.12 -7.85 12.40
N LEU A 51 -0.43 -7.43 13.47
CA LEU A 51 1.02 -7.16 13.43
C LEU A 51 1.83 -8.45 13.25
N ARG A 52 1.43 -9.52 13.92
CA ARG A 52 2.09 -10.83 13.78
C ARG A 52 1.99 -11.34 12.34
N ASP A 53 0.83 -11.13 11.71
CA ASP A 53 0.51 -11.64 10.38
C ASP A 53 0.60 -10.54 9.30
N VAL A 54 1.36 -9.45 9.55
CA VAL A 54 1.39 -8.24 8.71
C VAL A 54 1.92 -8.50 7.29
N ASP A 55 2.86 -9.42 7.15
CA ASP A 55 3.43 -9.79 5.85
C ASP A 55 2.36 -10.38 4.91
N LEU A 56 1.43 -11.18 5.45
CA LEU A 56 0.31 -11.74 4.69
C LEU A 56 -0.66 -10.63 4.25
N ILE A 57 -0.91 -9.66 5.13
CA ILE A 57 -1.76 -8.49 4.84
C ILE A 57 -1.13 -7.65 3.74
N LEU A 58 0.18 -7.37 3.85
CA LEU A 58 0.95 -6.63 2.85
C LEU A 58 0.96 -7.34 1.51
N ALA A 59 1.22 -8.65 1.48
CA ALA A 59 1.25 -9.41 0.23
C ALA A 59 -0.08 -9.31 -0.53
N GLN A 60 -1.22 -9.41 0.16
CA GLN A 60 -2.54 -9.32 -0.47
C GLN A 60 -2.82 -7.92 -1.02
N VAL A 61 -2.51 -6.89 -0.24
CA VAL A 61 -2.81 -5.52 -0.65
C VAL A 61 -1.85 -5.00 -1.73
N VAL A 62 -0.58 -5.40 -1.68
CA VAL A 62 0.42 -5.11 -2.73
C VAL A 62 0.01 -5.80 -4.03
N ARG A 63 -0.41 -7.08 -3.98
CA ARG A 63 -0.88 -7.78 -5.18
C ARG A 63 -2.08 -7.07 -5.83
N ALA A 64 -3.06 -6.63 -5.03
CA ALA A 64 -4.20 -5.87 -5.54
C ALA A 64 -3.75 -4.56 -6.20
N TYR A 65 -2.83 -3.82 -5.59
CA TYR A 65 -2.25 -2.60 -6.14
C TYR A 65 -1.52 -2.85 -7.47
N LEU A 66 -0.62 -3.84 -7.52
CA LEU A 66 0.17 -4.16 -8.70
C LEU A 66 -0.72 -4.55 -9.89
N ASN A 67 -1.76 -5.35 -9.64
CA ASN A 67 -2.74 -5.69 -10.66
C ASN A 67 -3.48 -4.43 -11.19
N ASP A 68 -3.92 -3.55 -10.31
CA ASP A 68 -4.67 -2.34 -10.67
C ASP A 68 -3.82 -1.29 -11.42
N GLU A 69 -2.58 -1.07 -11.01
CA GLU A 69 -1.76 0.02 -11.55
C GLU A 69 -0.78 -0.39 -12.66
N TYR A 70 -0.50 -1.70 -12.78
CA TYR A 70 0.44 -2.23 -13.76
C TYR A 70 -0.20 -3.25 -14.69
N GLU A 71 -0.57 -4.44 -14.19
CA GLU A 71 -0.99 -5.56 -15.06
C GLU A 71 -2.23 -5.22 -15.89
N SER A 72 -3.27 -4.68 -15.25
CA SER A 72 -4.52 -4.29 -15.93
C SER A 72 -4.34 -3.12 -16.91
N GLN A 73 -3.26 -2.35 -16.77
CA GLN A 73 -2.88 -1.26 -17.68
C GLN A 73 -1.93 -1.71 -18.80
N GLY A 74 -1.57 -3.00 -18.84
CA GLY A 74 -0.64 -3.56 -19.82
C GLY A 74 0.82 -3.16 -19.59
N LYS A 75 1.16 -2.70 -18.37
CA LYS A 75 2.56 -2.50 -17.96
C LYS A 75 3.08 -3.82 -17.42
N TRP A 76 4.36 -4.11 -17.68
CA TRP A 76 5.00 -5.31 -17.15
C TRP A 76 6.07 -4.92 -16.15
N MET A 77 6.21 -5.77 -15.14
CA MET A 77 7.12 -5.62 -14.01
C MET A 77 8.04 -6.85 -14.02
N ASP A 78 9.33 -6.65 -13.76
CA ASP A 78 10.28 -7.75 -13.61
C ASP A 78 10.35 -8.20 -12.14
N GLU A 79 10.49 -7.23 -11.25
CA GLU A 79 10.60 -7.45 -9.80
C GLU A 79 9.88 -6.33 -9.03
N HIS A 80 9.44 -6.66 -7.81
CA HIS A 80 9.03 -5.66 -6.84
C HIS A 80 9.53 -6.02 -5.45
N VAL A 81 9.84 -5.00 -4.65
CA VAL A 81 10.35 -5.15 -3.28
C VAL A 81 9.57 -4.24 -2.35
N VAL A 82 9.19 -4.74 -1.18
CA VAL A 82 8.56 -3.96 -0.12
C VAL A 82 9.54 -3.82 1.03
N GLU A 83 9.80 -2.58 1.45
CA GLU A 83 10.73 -2.28 2.55
C GLU A 83 10.03 -1.48 3.64
N GLU A 84 10.41 -1.72 4.90
CA GLU A 84 9.98 -0.85 6.00
C GLU A 84 10.52 0.56 5.80
N ALA A 85 9.67 1.55 6.07
CA ALA A 85 10.01 2.96 5.94
C ALA A 85 9.74 3.71 7.24
N ASN A 86 10.38 4.86 7.37
CA ASN A 86 10.05 5.84 8.41
C ASN A 86 9.35 7.06 7.81
N MET A 87 8.76 7.86 8.70
CA MET A 87 8.01 9.06 8.32
C MET A 87 8.85 10.07 7.51
N GLY A 88 10.15 10.19 7.81
CA GLY A 88 11.05 11.09 7.07
C GLY A 88 11.20 10.65 5.62
N GLN A 89 11.51 9.36 5.39
CA GLN A 89 11.63 8.80 4.04
C GLN A 89 10.36 9.00 3.20
N ILE A 90 9.18 8.76 3.79
CA ILE A 90 7.91 8.97 3.09
C ILE A 90 7.69 10.44 2.74
N LEU A 91 7.94 11.35 3.68
CA LEU A 91 7.76 12.79 3.43
C LEU A 91 8.74 13.31 2.38
N ASP A 92 9.98 12.80 2.36
CA ASP A 92 10.99 13.17 1.38
C ASP A 92 10.61 12.67 -0.01
N LEU A 93 10.15 11.42 -0.14
CA LEU A 93 9.66 10.85 -1.41
C LEU A 93 8.48 11.67 -1.96
N VAL A 94 7.44 11.87 -1.15
CA VAL A 94 6.24 12.62 -1.55
C VAL A 94 6.56 14.09 -1.85
N GLY A 95 7.46 14.71 -1.07
CA GLY A 95 7.88 16.10 -1.29
C GLY A 95 8.73 16.31 -2.54
N THR A 96 9.27 15.23 -3.12
CA THR A 96 10.15 15.25 -4.29
C THR A 96 9.42 14.85 -5.59
N ASP A 97 8.14 14.46 -5.52
CA ASP A 97 7.35 14.01 -6.69
C ASP A 97 7.43 15.00 -7.87
N TYR A 98 8.05 14.54 -8.97
CA TYR A 98 8.35 15.35 -10.14
C TYR A 98 7.22 15.40 -11.17
N LEU A 99 6.29 14.44 -11.17
CA LEU A 99 5.17 14.39 -12.14
C LEU A 99 3.96 15.17 -11.64
N SER A 100 3.68 15.03 -10.35
CA SER A 100 2.50 15.62 -9.75
C SER A 100 2.93 16.81 -8.90
N LYS A 101 2.84 18.03 -9.47
CA LYS A 101 2.79 19.29 -8.69
C LYS A 101 1.64 19.32 -7.65
N SER A 102 0.93 18.20 -7.49
CA SER A 102 -0.22 17.90 -6.64
C SER A 102 0.15 17.88 -5.17
N TRP A 103 1.33 17.39 -4.80
CA TRP A 103 1.83 17.45 -3.43
C TRP A 103 2.46 18.82 -3.13
N LYS A 104 1.62 19.87 -3.17
CA LYS A 104 1.96 21.20 -2.65
C LYS A 104 2.38 21.09 -1.18
N SER A 105 3.15 22.07 -0.70
CA SER A 105 3.61 22.14 0.71
C SER A 105 2.50 21.86 1.73
N ASP A 106 1.29 22.35 1.46
CA ASP A 106 0.13 22.19 2.33
C ASP A 106 -0.33 20.72 2.40
N ARG A 107 -0.32 19.99 1.28
CA ARG A 107 -0.65 18.55 1.22
C ARG A 107 0.39 17.69 1.93
N VAL A 108 1.68 18.02 1.76
CA VAL A 108 2.77 17.34 2.49
C VAL A 108 2.60 17.56 4.01
N ASN A 109 2.17 18.76 4.42
CA ASN A 109 1.87 19.04 5.83
C ASN A 109 0.63 18.29 6.33
N GLU A 110 -0.43 18.18 5.52
CA GLU A 110 -1.62 17.36 5.83
C GLU A 110 -1.25 15.88 6.01
N LEU A 111 -0.39 15.34 5.13
CA LEU A 111 0.15 13.99 5.24
C LEU A 111 0.98 13.81 6.50
N ARG A 112 1.86 14.77 6.82
CA ARG A 112 2.62 14.77 8.08
C ARG A 112 1.69 14.74 9.30
N GLN A 113 0.66 15.60 9.33
CA GLN A 113 -0.33 15.62 10.40
C GLN A 113 -1.09 14.30 10.51
N TYR A 114 -1.47 13.71 9.39
CA TYR A 114 -2.11 12.40 9.34
C TYR A 114 -1.22 11.32 9.97
N MET A 115 0.05 11.25 9.55
CA MET A 115 1.00 10.26 10.07
C MET A 115 1.24 10.43 11.58
N HIS A 116 1.37 11.66 12.07
CA HIS A 116 1.46 11.90 13.51
C HIS A 116 0.19 11.51 14.26
N LYS A 117 -0.98 11.90 13.75
CA LYS A 117 -2.28 11.60 14.39
C LYS A 117 -2.51 10.09 14.53
N TYR A 118 -2.06 9.30 13.55
CA TYR A 118 -2.28 7.87 13.50
C TYR A 118 -1.02 7.03 13.73
N ALA A 119 0.05 7.62 14.28
CA ALA A 119 1.36 6.96 14.43
C ALA A 119 1.29 5.59 15.13
N LYS A 120 0.43 5.43 16.14
CA LYS A 120 0.22 4.14 16.85
C LYS A 120 -0.35 3.04 15.93
N TYR A 121 -1.12 3.41 14.93
CA TYR A 121 -1.88 2.50 14.06
C TYR A 121 -1.20 2.29 12.70
N LEU A 122 -0.26 3.14 12.34
CA LEU A 122 0.41 3.10 11.05
C LEU A 122 1.61 2.16 11.08
N GLN A 123 1.73 1.37 10.03
CA GLN A 123 2.93 0.72 9.57
C GLN A 123 3.29 1.38 8.24
N LEU A 124 4.55 1.73 8.06
CA LEU A 124 5.03 2.55 6.96
C LEU A 124 5.98 1.72 6.11
N TYR A 125 5.77 1.70 4.80
CA TYR A 125 6.59 0.95 3.86
C TYR A 125 6.84 1.75 2.60
N THR A 126 7.80 1.32 1.79
CA THR A 126 7.96 1.69 0.39
C THR A 126 7.81 0.46 -0.49
N LEU A 127 7.15 0.61 -1.64
CA LEU A 127 7.08 -0.40 -2.69
C LEU A 127 7.94 0.07 -3.86
N HIS A 128 8.95 -0.72 -4.17
CA HIS A 128 9.85 -0.49 -5.29
C HIS A 128 9.41 -1.41 -6.41
N VAL A 129 9.05 -0.87 -7.57
CA VAL A 129 8.60 -1.64 -8.73
C VAL A 129 9.57 -1.43 -9.88
N TYR A 130 10.27 -2.50 -10.27
CA TYR A 130 11.21 -2.48 -11.38
C TYR A 130 10.45 -2.79 -12.67
N LEU A 131 10.50 -1.84 -13.59
CA LEU A 131 9.81 -1.89 -14.86
C LEU A 131 10.82 -2.15 -15.97
N ASP A 132 10.66 -3.23 -16.71
CA ASP A 132 11.35 -3.47 -17.97
C ASP A 132 10.39 -4.13 -18.97
N TYR A 133 9.91 -3.37 -19.94
CA TYR A 133 8.94 -3.90 -20.91
C TYR A 133 8.94 -3.21 -22.26
N LYS A 134 8.54 -3.98 -23.28
CA LYS A 134 8.39 -3.47 -24.65
C LYS A 134 7.03 -2.79 -24.82
N ALA A 135 7.04 -1.47 -24.93
CA ALA A 135 5.87 -0.62 -25.14
C ALA A 135 5.47 -0.43 -26.62
N GLY A 136 6.12 -1.13 -27.56
CA GLY A 136 5.79 -1.07 -29.00
C GLY A 136 6.92 -1.53 -29.92
N VAL A 137 6.77 -1.29 -31.23
CA VAL A 137 7.85 -1.54 -32.20
C VAL A 137 9.01 -0.59 -31.89
N ASN A 138 10.15 -1.15 -31.48
CA ASN A 138 11.35 -0.43 -31.05
C ASN A 138 11.19 0.54 -29.87
N LYS A 139 10.14 0.38 -29.04
CA LYS A 139 9.98 1.14 -27.80
C LYS A 139 10.10 0.21 -26.61
N TYR A 140 11.13 0.44 -25.81
CA TYR A 140 11.36 -0.24 -24.53
C TYR A 140 11.22 0.79 -23.42
N TYR A 141 10.65 0.37 -22.31
CA TYR A 141 10.50 1.15 -21.10
C TYR A 141 11.31 0.47 -20.00
N SER A 142 12.25 1.19 -19.42
CA SER A 142 12.98 0.80 -18.23
C SER A 142 12.80 1.89 -17.18
N GLY A 143 12.48 1.52 -15.94
CA GLY A 143 12.28 2.47 -14.85
C GLY A 143 12.11 1.80 -13.49
N LEU A 144 12.05 2.64 -12.46
CA LEU A 144 11.83 2.25 -11.07
C LEU A 144 10.75 3.16 -10.50
N ASP A 145 9.60 2.62 -10.12
CA ASP A 145 8.63 3.36 -9.32
C ASP A 145 8.91 3.10 -7.83
N ILE A 146 8.85 4.13 -6.99
CA ILE A 146 9.01 4.01 -5.53
C ILE A 146 7.80 4.65 -4.85
N ASP A 147 6.83 3.83 -4.48
CA ASP A 147 5.55 4.27 -3.95
C ASP A 147 5.47 4.06 -2.42
N PRO A 148 5.27 5.13 -1.62
CA PRO A 148 5.01 4.99 -0.21
C PRO A 148 3.69 4.25 0.09
N ILE A 149 3.73 3.36 1.08
CA ILE A 149 2.56 2.65 1.62
C ILE A 149 2.30 3.11 3.05
N LEU A 150 1.11 3.64 3.31
CA LEU A 150 0.59 3.87 4.65
C LEU A 150 -0.42 2.79 5.01
N LEU A 151 0.04 1.75 5.72
CA LEU A 151 -0.82 0.67 6.21
C LEU A 151 -1.33 1.01 7.61
N LYS A 152 -2.61 1.40 7.70
CA LYS A 152 -3.29 1.71 8.95
C LYS A 152 -4.06 0.50 9.46
N LEU A 153 -3.53 -0.13 10.50
CA LEU A 153 -4.15 -1.25 11.20
C LEU A 153 -5.00 -0.70 12.36
N ASN A 154 -6.31 -0.59 12.14
CA ASN A 154 -7.27 -0.10 13.10
C ASN A 154 -7.56 -1.13 14.21
N GLU A 155 -8.08 -0.65 15.33
CA GLU A 155 -8.62 -1.47 16.41
C GLU A 155 -10.14 -1.62 16.25
N GLY A 156 -10.70 -2.71 16.79
CA GLY A 156 -12.14 -2.95 16.81
C GLY A 156 -12.73 -3.33 15.45
N ASN A 157 -14.00 -2.97 15.22
CA ASN A 157 -14.76 -3.36 14.04
C ASN A 157 -14.63 -2.40 12.84
N HIS A 158 -13.49 -1.73 12.73
CA HIS A 158 -13.18 -0.82 11.63
C HIS A 158 -12.29 -1.52 10.59
N PRO A 159 -12.58 -1.38 9.29
CA PRO A 159 -11.72 -1.95 8.25
C PRO A 159 -10.34 -1.32 8.30
N ASP A 160 -9.31 -2.10 8.03
CA ASP A 160 -7.96 -1.58 7.88
C ASP A 160 -7.81 -0.88 6.54
N VAL A 161 -6.80 -0.01 6.42
CA VAL A 161 -6.64 0.83 5.25
C VAL A 161 -5.20 0.80 4.78
N ALA A 162 -4.97 0.48 3.51
CA ALA A 162 -3.69 0.76 2.85
C ALA A 162 -3.87 1.95 1.91
N ASN A 163 -2.92 2.89 1.96
CA ASN A 163 -2.82 3.98 1.00
C ASN A 163 -1.47 3.86 0.29
N PHE A 164 -1.51 3.65 -1.02
CA PHE A 164 -0.36 3.72 -1.91
C PHE A 164 -0.32 5.11 -2.51
N ILE A 165 0.71 5.88 -2.19
CA ILE A 165 0.90 7.21 -2.75
C ILE A 165 1.76 7.04 -3.99
N LEU A 166 1.21 7.37 -5.16
CA LEU A 166 1.94 7.24 -6.41
C LEU A 166 2.98 8.37 -6.46
N VAL A 167 4.26 8.01 -6.45
CA VAL A 167 5.38 8.94 -6.55
C VAL A 167 6.26 8.47 -7.70
N ASN A 168 6.53 9.34 -8.67
CA ASN A 168 7.38 8.95 -9.79
C ASN A 168 8.86 9.16 -9.43
N TYR A 169 9.61 8.06 -9.30
CA TYR A 169 11.06 8.08 -9.19
C TYR A 169 11.67 7.79 -10.57
N THR A 170 11.61 8.74 -11.51
CA THR A 170 12.44 8.59 -12.72
C THR A 170 13.90 8.79 -12.34
N ASP A 171 14.69 7.71 -12.39
CA ASP A 171 16.14 7.82 -12.55
C ASP A 171 16.42 8.78 -13.72
N LYS A 172 17.19 9.82 -13.43
CA LYS A 172 17.59 10.83 -14.43
C LYS A 172 18.56 10.28 -15.45
#